data_AF-A0A166M187-F1
#
_entry.id   AF-A0A166M187-F1
#
_cell.length_a   1.000
_cell.length_b   1.000
_cell.length_c   1.000
_cell.angle_alpha   90.00
_cell.angle_beta   90.00
_cell.angle_gamma   90.00
#
_symmetry.space_group_name_H-M   'P 1'
#
loop_
_entity.id
_entity.type
_entity.pdbx_description
1 polymer ?
#
loop_
_entity_poly.entity_id
_entity_poly.type
_entity_poly.pdbx_seq_one_letter_code
_entity_poly.pdbx_strand_id
1 'polypeptide(L)'
;MRGRQPYSQLELHEIYGPVVYVAPNELSFSTASSLRDVYGSRKGIESVVKSEFYDGGNFTSESLSIVSEYDPKKHAEMHRYLSSTFSDQSLKSQ
;
A
#
# COMPACT_ATOMS: atom_id res chain seq x y z
N MET A 1 2.51 13.23 -16.25
CA MET A 1 2.82 13.78 -14.91
C MET A 1 4.27 14.28 -14.89
N ARG A 2 4.57 15.44 -14.29
CA ARG A 2 5.95 15.99 -14.19
C ARG A 2 6.74 15.48 -12.98
N GLY A 3 6.26 14.46 -12.27
CA GLY A 3 6.92 13.89 -11.09
C GLY A 3 7.02 14.85 -9.89
N ARG A 4 6.18 15.88 -9.82
CA ARG A 4 6.25 16.93 -8.79
C ARG A 4 5.35 16.71 -7.58
N GLN A 5 4.47 15.71 -7.62
CA GLN A 5 3.48 15.43 -6.56
C GLN A 5 4.10 15.31 -5.15
N PRO A 6 5.24 14.61 -4.93
CA PRO A 6 5.78 14.48 -3.58
C PRO A 6 6.21 15.81 -2.96
N TYR A 7 6.70 16.76 -3.76
CA TYR A 7 7.11 18.08 -3.28
C TYR A 7 5.89 18.92 -2.86
N SER A 8 4.83 18.89 -3.66
CA SER A 8 3.59 19.59 -3.31
C SER A 8 2.93 19.00 -2.06
N GLN A 9 2.97 17.67 -1.88
CA GLN A 9 2.49 17.05 -0.65
C GLN A 9 3.34 17.43 0.57
N LEU A 10 4.67 17.52 0.41
CA LEU A 10 5.56 17.99 1.46
C LEU A 10 5.21 19.42 1.89
N GLU A 11 5.06 20.35 0.94
CA GLU A 11 4.68 21.73 1.22
C GLU A 11 3.34 21.82 2.00
N LEU A 12 2.35 21.00 1.62
CA LEU A 12 1.07 20.93 2.36
C LEU A 12 1.26 20.44 3.79
N HIS A 13 2.09 19.42 3.99
CA HIS A 13 2.36 18.87 5.33
C HIS A 13 3.12 19.84 6.22
N GLU A 14 4.01 20.67 5.66
CA GLU A 14 4.71 21.73 6.39
C GLU A 14 3.76 22.84 6.88
N ILE A 15 2.74 23.18 6.08
CA ILE A 15 1.80 24.27 6.39
C ILE A 15 0.65 23.79 7.30
N TYR A 16 0.05 22.64 6.97
CA TYR A 16 -1.20 22.17 7.59
C TYR A 16 -1.00 21.03 8.58
N GLY A 17 0.21 20.45 8.63
CA GLY A 17 0.57 19.41 9.59
C GLY A 17 0.46 17.98 9.04
N PRO A 18 0.40 16.98 9.93
CA PRO A 18 0.69 15.58 9.59
C PRO A 18 -0.36 14.85 8.74
N VAL A 19 -1.57 15.43 8.60
CA VAL A 19 -2.67 14.86 7.84
C VAL A 19 -3.27 15.95 6.96
N VAL A 20 -3.26 15.75 5.64
CA VAL A 20 -3.74 16.75 4.68
C VAL A 20 -4.59 16.10 3.59
N TYR A 21 -5.59 16.83 3.10
CA TYR A 21 -6.31 16.45 1.89
C TYR A 21 -5.49 16.80 0.66
N VAL A 22 -5.29 15.85 -0.23
CA VAL A 22 -4.58 16.04 -1.51
C VAL A 22 -5.50 15.92 -2.72
N ALA A 23 -6.69 15.33 -2.52
CA ALA A 23 -7.81 15.29 -3.46
C ALA A 23 -9.12 15.15 -2.66
N PRO A 24 -10.32 15.29 -3.28
CA PRO A 24 -11.60 15.23 -2.56
C PRO A 24 -11.81 13.97 -1.69
N ASN A 25 -11.25 12.83 -2.09
CA ASN A 25 -11.35 11.55 -1.38
C ASN A 25 -9.98 10.96 -1.02
N GLU A 26 -8.91 11.77 -0.99
CA GLU A 26 -7.55 11.31 -0.75
C GLU A 26 -6.90 12.08 0.39
N LEU A 27 -6.46 11.34 1.41
CA LEU A 27 -5.71 11.84 2.55
C LEU A 27 -4.25 11.40 2.46
N SER A 28 -3.34 12.33 2.69
CA SER A 28 -1.92 12.06 2.86
C SER A 28 -1.56 12.13 4.34
N PHE A 29 -0.72 11.19 4.78
CA PHE A 29 -0.23 11.07 6.15
C PHE A 29 1.30 11.10 6.16
N SER A 30 1.91 11.91 7.04
CA SER A 30 3.37 12.09 7.09
C SER A 30 4.03 11.61 8.39
N THR A 31 3.35 10.76 9.17
CA THR A 31 3.90 10.22 10.43
C THR A 31 4.27 8.75 10.33
N ALA A 32 5.29 8.34 11.10
CA ALA A 32 5.70 6.94 11.19
C ALA A 32 4.60 6.05 11.81
N SER A 33 3.80 6.57 12.75
CA SER A 33 2.66 5.85 13.34
C SER A 33 1.60 5.51 12.29
N SER A 34 1.36 6.40 11.33
CA SER A 34 0.38 6.19 10.26
C SER A 34 0.68 4.96 9.41
N LEU A 35 1.96 4.56 9.25
CA LEU A 35 2.32 3.33 8.54
C LEU A 35 1.71 2.10 9.22
N ARG A 36 1.79 2.03 10.56
CA ARG A 36 1.21 0.93 11.34
C ARG A 36 -0.30 1.00 11.34
N ASP A 37 -0.87 2.19 11.40
CA ASP A 37 -2.33 2.35 11.42
C ASP A 37 -2.98 2.00 10.08
N VAL A 38 -2.34 2.32 8.96
CA VAL A 38 -2.88 2.05 7.62
C VAL A 38 -2.56 0.62 7.17
N TYR A 39 -1.31 0.17 7.32
CA TYR A 39 -0.87 -1.13 6.79
C TYR A 39 -0.78 -2.25 7.84
N GLY A 40 -0.81 -1.93 9.12
CA GLY A 40 -0.66 -2.91 10.20
C GLY A 40 -1.97 -3.62 10.56
N SER A 41 -1.86 -4.86 11.01
CA SER A 41 -2.98 -5.60 11.59
C SER A 41 -3.32 -5.05 12.98
N ARG A 42 -4.59 -4.75 13.23
CA ARG A 42 -5.09 -4.20 14.49
C ARG A 42 -6.24 -5.06 15.01
N LYS A 43 -6.22 -5.42 16.29
CA LYS A 43 -7.24 -6.28 16.89
C LYS A 43 -8.59 -5.55 16.90
N GLY A 44 -9.61 -6.17 16.32
CA GLY A 44 -10.98 -5.62 16.29
C GLY A 44 -11.19 -4.49 15.28
N ILE A 45 -10.22 -4.24 14.39
CA ILE A 45 -10.33 -3.27 13.30
C ILE A 45 -10.03 -4.00 12.00
N GLU A 46 -10.91 -3.85 11.01
CA GLU A 46 -10.69 -4.42 9.68
C GLU A 46 -9.51 -3.73 8.98
N SER A 47 -8.77 -4.50 8.17
CA SER A 47 -7.67 -3.96 7.37
C SER A 47 -8.19 -2.97 6.33
N VAL A 48 -7.41 -1.92 6.07
CA VAL A 48 -7.69 -1.02 4.95
C VAL A 48 -7.56 -1.80 3.65
N VAL A 49 -8.64 -1.81 2.86
CA VAL A 49 -8.67 -2.45 1.54
C VAL A 49 -8.08 -1.48 0.51
N LYS A 50 -7.35 -2.01 -0.47
CA LYS A 50 -6.76 -1.22 -1.56
C LYS A 50 -7.87 -0.50 -2.33
N SER A 51 -7.59 0.70 -2.82
CA SER A 51 -8.51 1.49 -3.65
C SER A 51 -8.34 1.19 -5.14
N GLU A 52 -9.28 1.65 -5.96
CA GLU A 52 -9.26 1.65 -7.44
C GLU A 52 -7.96 2.18 -8.06
N PHE A 53 -7.16 2.96 -7.32
CA PHE A 53 -5.78 3.31 -7.68
C PHE A 53 -4.96 2.11 -8.18
N TYR A 54 -5.21 0.91 -7.64
CA TYR A 54 -4.48 -0.30 -8.01
C TYR A 54 -5.02 -1.04 -9.25
N ASP A 55 -6.13 -0.59 -9.85
CA ASP A 55 -6.69 -1.21 -11.07
C ASP A 55 -5.73 -1.10 -12.27
N GLY A 56 -4.93 -0.04 -12.33
CA GLY A 56 -3.92 0.16 -13.37
C GLY A 56 -2.66 -0.70 -13.22
N GLY A 57 -2.52 -1.44 -12.10
CA GLY A 57 -1.36 -2.27 -11.79
C GLY A 57 -1.39 -3.66 -12.43
N ASN A 58 -2.37 -3.95 -13.28
CA ASN A 58 -2.46 -5.23 -13.97
C ASN A 58 -1.43 -5.32 -15.10
N PHE A 59 -0.31 -5.99 -14.81
CA PHE A 59 0.71 -6.30 -15.80
C PHE A 59 0.25 -7.36 -16.82
N THR A 60 -0.83 -8.09 -16.52
CA THR A 60 -1.51 -9.04 -17.43
C THR A 60 -3.01 -8.75 -17.43
N SER A 61 -3.67 -8.92 -18.58
CA SER A 61 -5.06 -8.49 -18.79
C SER A 61 -6.13 -9.29 -18.03
N GLU A 62 -5.75 -10.35 -17.32
CA GLU A 62 -6.71 -11.37 -16.84
C GLU A 62 -6.66 -11.65 -15.33
N SER A 63 -5.70 -11.11 -14.58
CA SER A 63 -5.67 -11.32 -13.12
C SER A 63 -4.95 -10.21 -12.35
N LEU A 64 -5.41 -9.97 -11.12
CA LEU A 64 -4.72 -9.11 -10.16
C LEU A 64 -3.45 -9.82 -9.67
N SER A 65 -2.41 -9.04 -9.41
CA SER A 65 -1.19 -9.52 -8.76
C SER A 65 -1.32 -9.46 -7.24
N ILE A 66 -0.35 -10.02 -6.51
CA ILE A 66 -0.29 -9.84 -5.05
C ILE A 66 -0.26 -8.35 -4.65
N VAL A 67 0.32 -7.47 -5.48
CA VAL A 67 0.37 -6.03 -5.21
C VAL A 67 -0.99 -5.35 -5.44
N SER A 68 -1.81 -5.83 -6.37
CA SER A 68 -3.10 -5.21 -6.73
C SER A 68 -4.35 -5.91 -6.19
N GLU A 69 -4.27 -7.13 -5.64
CA GLU A 69 -5.43 -7.86 -5.10
C GLU A 69 -6.14 -7.10 -3.97
N TYR A 70 -7.47 -7.01 -4.09
CA TYR A 70 -8.37 -6.30 -3.18
C TYR A 70 -8.83 -7.18 -2.03
N ASP A 71 -9.13 -8.45 -2.28
CA ASP A 71 -9.63 -9.38 -1.27
C ASP A 71 -8.48 -9.79 -0.32
N PRO A 72 -8.54 -9.41 0.97
CA PRO A 72 -7.49 -9.75 1.93
C PRO A 72 -7.25 -11.25 2.08
N LYS A 73 -8.27 -12.09 1.86
CA LYS A 73 -8.15 -13.55 1.92
C LYS A 73 -7.36 -14.09 0.74
N LYS A 74 -7.69 -13.65 -0.48
CA LYS A 74 -6.93 -14.02 -1.69
C LYS A 74 -5.51 -13.50 -1.63
N HIS A 75 -5.33 -12.26 -1.18
CA HIS A 75 -4.00 -11.68 -0.95
C HIS A 75 -3.16 -12.54 0.02
N ALA A 76 -3.74 -12.98 1.14
CA ALA A 76 -3.06 -13.85 2.10
C ALA A 76 -2.70 -15.21 1.50
N GLU A 77 -3.56 -15.76 0.65
CA GLU A 77 -3.27 -17.01 -0.08
C GLU A 77 -2.09 -16.84 -1.05
N MET A 78 -2.10 -15.78 -1.86
CA MET A 78 -1.00 -15.44 -2.78
C MET A 78 0.32 -15.23 -2.02
N HIS A 79 0.28 -14.48 -0.91
CA HIS A 79 1.45 -14.24 -0.06
C HIS A 79 2.02 -15.56 0.48
N ARG A 80 1.15 -16.47 0.93
CA ARG A 80 1.57 -17.79 1.41
C ARG A 80 2.33 -18.56 0.33
N TYR A 81 1.85 -18.57 -0.92
CA TYR A 81 2.53 -19.25 -2.03
C TYR A 81 3.90 -18.65 -2.35
N LEU A 82 4.06 -17.33 -2.24
CA LEU A 82 5.34 -16.66 -2.54
C LEU A 82 6.32 -16.70 -1.37
N SER A 83 5.83 -16.78 -0.13
CA SER A 83 6.64 -16.59 1.09
C SER A 83 7.85 -17.53 1.20
N SER A 84 7.75 -18.78 0.76
CA SER A 84 8.85 -19.75 0.83
C SER A 84 10.03 -19.34 -0.05
N THR A 85 9.73 -18.82 -1.24
CA THR A 85 10.73 -18.41 -2.24
C THR A 85 11.52 -17.19 -1.79
N PHE A 86 10.92 -16.33 -0.97
CA PHE A 86 11.54 -15.13 -0.40
C PHE A 86 11.96 -15.30 1.07
N SER A 87 12.14 -16.55 1.53
CA SER A 87 12.68 -16.82 2.87
C SER A 87 14.17 -16.51 2.96
N ASP A 88 14.65 -16.19 4.17
CA ASP A 88 16.09 -15.96 4.43
C ASP A 88 16.97 -17.10 3.93
N GLN A 89 16.50 -18.34 4.06
CA GLN A 89 17.22 -19.52 3.60
C GLN A 89 17.28 -19.57 2.07
N SER A 90 16.15 -19.34 1.39
CA SER A 90 16.06 -19.31 -0.07
C SER A 90 16.98 -18.22 -0.65
N LEU A 91 16.91 -17.00 -0.11
CA LEU A 91 17.74 -15.87 -0.55
C LEU A 91 19.24 -16.10 -0.34
N LYS A 92 19.64 -16.79 0.73
CA LYS A 92 21.04 -17.16 0.99
C LYS A 92 21.54 -18.30 0.09
N SER A 93 20.63 -19.08 -0.50
CA SER A 93 20.94 -20.20 -1.38
C SER A 93 20.94 -19.85 -2.88
N GLN A 94 20.66 -18.59 -3.22
CA GLN A 94 20.68 -18.07 -4.59
C GLN A 94 22.07 -17.62 -5.04
#